data_AF-A0A8T6DIE5-F1
#
_entry.id   AF-A0A8T6DIE5-F1
#
_cell.length_a   1.000
_cell.length_b   1.000
_cell.length_c   1.000
_cell.angle_alpha   90.00
_cell.angle_beta   90.00
_cell.angle_gamma   90.00
#
_symmetry.space_group_name_H-M   'P 1'
#
loop_
_entity.id
_entity.type
_entity.pdbx_description
1 polymer ?
#
loop_
_entity_poly.entity_id
_entity_poly.type
_entity_poly.pdbx_seq_one_letter_code
_entity_poly.pdbx_strand_id
1 'polypeptide(L)'
;MIAGRAFPYVSGCAIATSQPGGDGRRSIFNSVKITAPVIVLIACWRQYGRNFNSLLPSGNNKNHLTRASNLSSTAIGRAGRYISQPAGYRAFIPRSLPPDPPLQLDETGHSLLSEAGIALGRLDGSIQILPDADLFMYMFIRKEAVLSSQIEGTQSSLNDLLAAEAKLFGLHERDDVWEVINHVQALNHGLERLETLPLSMRLIKEIHGVLIKDVRGSQYRPGEFRTSQNWIGAAGSTINEAVFVPPPPHEMQTALGELEKFWHSMSDLPILVKVALVHAQFETIHPFLDGNGRIGRLLVTFLLIISRTLRKPALFLSEYFIRRRDEYYLRLQAVRDEGAWEEWVMFFLRGVLQVSDQAALAAAEVVALREEHRQKVTENFGRSAANGLRILELLYKFPVVNVNLVSRNTKIGFGPANLLIARFVEEGLLAEITGNKRNRLFQYKPYTDLFAGGP
;
A
#
# COMPACT_ATOMS: atom_id res chain seq x y z
N MET A 1 6.20 25.80 26.07
CA MET A 1 4.92 25.87 25.34
C MET A 1 5.21 25.72 23.86
N ILE A 2 5.10 24.49 23.32
CA ILE A 2 5.21 24.25 21.88
C ILE A 2 3.79 23.96 21.42
N ALA A 3 3.25 24.85 20.58
CA ALA A 3 1.89 24.78 20.07
C ALA A 3 1.71 23.49 19.26
N GLY A 4 0.72 22.67 19.64
CA GLY A 4 0.25 21.61 18.77
C GLY A 4 -0.40 22.23 17.53
N ARG A 5 -0.32 21.55 16.38
CA ARG A 5 -0.97 21.97 15.14
C ARG A 5 -1.73 20.79 14.56
N ALA A 6 -2.89 21.07 13.99
CA ALA A 6 -3.71 20.09 13.28
C ALA A 6 -3.10 19.64 11.95
N PHE A 7 -3.35 18.38 11.62
CA PHE A 7 -3.00 17.74 10.35
C PHE A 7 -4.11 17.96 9.30
N PRO A 8 -3.80 18.11 8.01
CA PRO A 8 -4.81 18.44 7.01
C PRO A 8 -5.65 17.22 6.56
N TYR A 9 -6.99 17.37 6.66
CA TYR A 9 -7.95 16.64 5.85
C TYR A 9 -8.17 17.45 4.55
N VAL A 10 -7.82 16.92 3.38
CA VAL A 10 -7.98 17.61 2.09
C VAL A 10 -9.34 17.28 1.48
N SER A 11 -10.23 18.27 1.45
CA SER A 11 -11.55 18.24 0.82
C SER A 11 -11.54 18.88 -0.59
N GLY A 12 -12.08 18.13 -1.57
CA GLY A 12 -12.71 18.65 -2.78
C GLY A 12 -11.81 19.08 -3.95
N CYS A 13 -11.84 18.32 -5.05
CA CYS A 13 -11.54 18.84 -6.38
C CYS A 13 -12.70 18.48 -7.32
N ALA A 14 -13.33 19.52 -7.90
CA ALA A 14 -14.45 19.42 -8.80
C ALA A 14 -13.99 18.90 -10.17
N ILE A 15 -14.66 17.86 -10.68
CA ILE A 15 -14.42 17.31 -12.03
C ILE A 15 -15.32 18.06 -13.01
N ALA A 16 -14.70 18.85 -13.87
CA ALA A 16 -15.34 19.40 -15.06
C ALA A 16 -15.44 18.31 -16.14
N THR A 17 -16.65 18.07 -16.64
CA THR A 17 -16.95 17.09 -17.69
C THR A 17 -16.79 17.73 -19.08
N SER A 18 -16.00 17.09 -19.94
CA SER A 18 -16.03 17.33 -21.38
C SER A 18 -15.79 16.02 -22.15
N GLN A 19 -16.81 15.53 -22.87
CA GLN A 19 -16.68 14.55 -23.96
C GLN A 19 -16.14 15.23 -25.22
N PRO A 20 -15.44 14.51 -26.13
CA PRO A 20 -16.03 13.61 -27.15
C PRO A 20 -15.28 12.25 -27.22
N GLY A 21 -15.76 11.12 -27.74
CA GLY A 21 -16.52 10.84 -28.96
C GLY A 21 -15.60 10.11 -29.95
N GLY A 22 -15.92 8.87 -30.37
CA GLY A 22 -15.30 8.24 -31.55
C GLY A 22 -14.82 6.79 -31.40
N ASP A 23 -15.50 5.91 -32.13
CA ASP A 23 -15.36 4.46 -32.29
C ASP A 23 -14.07 4.01 -33.02
N GLY A 24 -13.66 2.74 -32.83
CA GLY A 24 -12.78 2.04 -33.76
C GLY A 24 -11.65 1.21 -33.16
N ARG A 25 -11.91 -0.05 -32.74
CA ARG A 25 -10.90 -1.12 -32.77
C ARG A 25 -11.47 -2.44 -33.27
N ARG A 26 -11.18 -2.74 -34.54
CA ARG A 26 -11.30 -4.08 -35.13
C ARG A 26 -10.13 -4.98 -34.67
N SER A 27 -10.52 -6.17 -34.25
CA SER A 27 -9.83 -7.47 -34.33
C SER A 27 -8.50 -7.51 -35.11
N ILE A 28 -7.41 -7.89 -34.42
CA ILE A 28 -6.32 -8.68 -34.97
C ILE A 28 -5.85 -9.65 -33.87
N PHE A 29 -6.35 -10.89 -33.89
CA PHE A 29 -5.72 -12.03 -33.23
C PHE A 29 -5.22 -12.95 -34.34
N ASN A 30 -3.91 -13.12 -34.47
CA ASN A 30 -3.35 -14.36 -35.01
C ASN A 30 -1.93 -14.62 -34.51
N SER A 31 -1.78 -15.85 -34.00
CA SER A 31 -0.57 -16.67 -33.87
C SER A 31 0.62 -16.14 -33.07
N VAL A 32 0.64 -16.41 -31.77
CA VAL A 32 1.87 -16.63 -30.99
C VAL A 32 1.69 -17.92 -30.18
N LYS A 33 2.55 -18.91 -30.38
CA LYS A 33 2.58 -20.15 -29.58
C LYS A 33 3.26 -19.87 -28.24
N ILE A 34 2.49 -19.40 -27.27
CA ILE A 34 2.91 -19.35 -25.86
C ILE A 34 2.91 -20.79 -25.32
N THR A 35 3.89 -21.15 -24.51
CA THR A 35 4.00 -22.51 -23.94
C THR A 35 2.80 -22.84 -23.05
N ALA A 36 2.30 -24.08 -23.19
CA ALA A 36 1.07 -24.57 -22.55
C ALA A 36 0.94 -24.32 -21.02
N PRO A 37 2.00 -24.30 -20.19
CA PRO A 37 1.85 -24.12 -18.74
C PRO A 37 1.35 -22.72 -18.34
N VAL A 38 1.79 -21.67 -19.06
CA VAL A 38 1.46 -20.27 -18.74
C VAL A 38 0.04 -19.93 -19.22
N ILE A 39 -0.37 -20.45 -20.38
CA ILE A 39 -1.75 -20.37 -20.85
C ILE A 39 -2.69 -21.10 -19.89
N VAL A 40 -2.33 -22.28 -19.38
CA VAL A 40 -3.19 -23.02 -18.44
C VAL A 40 -3.34 -22.27 -17.12
N LEU A 41 -2.30 -21.61 -16.60
CA LEU A 41 -2.43 -20.76 -15.41
C LEU A 41 -3.32 -19.55 -15.64
N ILE A 42 -3.16 -18.82 -16.76
CA ILE A 42 -4.00 -17.66 -17.09
C ILE A 42 -5.43 -18.08 -17.46
N ALA A 43 -5.61 -19.23 -18.13
CA ALA A 43 -6.90 -19.75 -18.54
C ALA A 43 -7.66 -20.37 -17.35
N CYS A 44 -7.01 -21.15 -16.48
CA CYS A 44 -7.60 -21.58 -15.21
C CYS A 44 -7.96 -20.36 -14.36
N TRP A 45 -7.08 -19.36 -14.25
CA TRP A 45 -7.40 -18.17 -13.48
C TRP A 45 -8.53 -17.35 -14.12
N ARG A 46 -8.59 -17.19 -15.45
CA ARG A 46 -9.72 -16.52 -16.14
C ARG A 46 -11.02 -17.32 -16.08
N GLN A 47 -10.97 -18.64 -16.08
CA GLN A 47 -12.16 -19.52 -16.07
C GLN A 47 -12.72 -19.70 -14.65
N TYR A 48 -11.86 -19.72 -13.62
CA TYR A 48 -12.28 -19.80 -12.21
C TYR A 48 -12.43 -18.42 -11.55
N GLY A 49 -11.72 -17.38 -12.01
CA GLY A 49 -11.80 -16.01 -11.50
C GLY A 49 -12.92 -15.16 -12.13
N ARG A 50 -13.38 -15.47 -13.36
CA ARG A 50 -14.55 -14.78 -13.95
C ARG A 50 -15.89 -15.14 -13.30
N ASN A 51 -15.97 -16.26 -12.58
CA ASN A 51 -17.19 -16.65 -11.87
C ASN A 51 -17.36 -15.98 -10.50
N PHE A 52 -16.42 -15.13 -10.06
CA PHE A 52 -16.55 -14.37 -8.81
C PHE A 52 -17.07 -12.94 -9.02
N ASN A 53 -16.72 -12.28 -10.13
CA ASN A 53 -17.19 -10.91 -10.40
C ASN A 53 -18.68 -10.82 -10.79
N SER A 54 -19.31 -11.94 -11.19
CA SER A 54 -20.74 -12.00 -11.52
C SER A 54 -21.64 -12.28 -10.30
N LEU A 55 -21.08 -12.45 -9.11
CA LEU A 55 -21.81 -12.65 -7.85
C LEU A 55 -21.75 -11.44 -6.89
N LEU A 56 -21.08 -10.36 -7.29
CA LEU A 56 -21.21 -9.08 -6.61
C LEU A 56 -22.48 -8.38 -7.13
N PRO A 57 -23.46 -8.05 -6.27
CA PRO A 57 -24.64 -7.33 -6.73
C PRO A 57 -24.21 -5.99 -7.30
N SER A 58 -24.55 -5.72 -8.57
CA SER A 58 -24.57 -4.37 -9.14
C SER A 58 -25.76 -3.60 -8.55
N GLY A 59 -25.68 -3.31 -7.26
CA GLY A 59 -26.72 -2.64 -6.51
C GLY A 59 -26.40 -1.16 -6.34
N ASN A 60 -27.01 -0.33 -7.17
CA ASN A 60 -27.21 1.09 -6.88
C ASN A 60 -28.13 1.20 -5.66
N ASN A 61 -27.59 1.01 -4.45
CA ASN A 61 -28.37 0.84 -3.23
C ASN A 61 -28.20 2.04 -2.30
N LYS A 62 -28.92 3.12 -2.61
CA LYS A 62 -29.11 4.28 -1.71
C LYS A 62 -29.91 3.94 -0.43
N ASN A 63 -30.22 2.66 -0.18
CA ASN A 63 -31.07 2.22 0.93
C ASN A 63 -30.36 1.36 2.01
N HIS A 64 -29.03 1.33 2.08
CA HIS A 64 -28.30 0.62 3.16
C HIS A 64 -27.87 1.47 4.36
N LEU A 65 -28.22 2.77 4.40
CA LEU A 65 -27.98 3.62 5.57
C LEU A 65 -29.04 3.46 6.69
N THR A 66 -30.04 2.58 6.53
CA THR A 66 -31.15 2.38 7.48
C THR A 66 -31.21 0.98 8.10
N ARG A 67 -30.08 0.26 8.16
CA ARG A 67 -29.96 -0.96 8.98
C ARG A 67 -28.84 -0.88 10.01
N ALA A 68 -28.62 0.32 10.56
CA ALA A 68 -27.91 0.53 11.81
C ALA A 68 -28.94 0.62 12.94
N SER A 69 -29.47 -0.51 13.39
CA SER A 69 -30.42 -0.49 14.53
C SER A 69 -30.41 -1.73 15.41
N ASN A 70 -29.41 -2.60 15.30
CA ASN A 70 -29.22 -3.73 16.22
C ASN A 70 -27.76 -3.83 16.71
N LEU A 71 -27.06 -2.69 16.90
CA LEU A 71 -25.91 -2.70 17.81
C LEU A 71 -26.49 -3.00 19.20
N SER A 72 -26.23 -4.20 19.71
CA SER A 72 -26.54 -4.54 21.09
C SER A 72 -25.98 -3.43 21.99
N SER A 73 -26.77 -2.93 22.94
CA SER A 73 -26.37 -1.96 23.97
C SER A 73 -25.09 -2.36 24.74
N THR A 74 -24.62 -3.60 24.58
CA THR A 74 -23.39 -4.16 25.13
C THR A 74 -22.10 -3.77 24.40
N ALA A 75 -22.15 -3.18 23.19
CA ALA A 75 -20.96 -2.82 22.41
C ALA A 75 -20.35 -1.45 22.80
N ILE A 76 -21.14 -0.56 23.36
CA ILE A 76 -20.71 0.82 23.68
C ILE A 76 -19.64 0.79 24.78
N GLY A 77 -18.49 1.41 24.50
CA GLY A 77 -17.40 1.56 25.47
C GLY A 77 -16.42 0.39 25.56
N ARG A 78 -16.58 -0.67 24.73
CA ARG A 78 -15.61 -1.78 24.66
C ARG A 78 -14.31 -1.40 23.94
N ALA A 79 -14.32 -0.37 23.10
CA ALA A 79 -13.11 0.18 22.49
C ALA A 79 -12.35 1.15 23.41
N GLY A 80 -13.03 1.78 24.35
CA GLY A 80 -12.46 2.84 25.19
C GLY A 80 -13.52 3.84 25.65
N ARG A 81 -13.07 4.98 26.17
CA ARG A 81 -13.95 6.05 26.64
C ARG A 81 -13.29 7.41 26.53
N TYR A 82 -14.10 8.44 26.28
CA TYR A 82 -13.66 9.83 26.34
C TYR A 82 -13.65 10.36 27.78
N ILE A 83 -12.48 10.82 28.24
CA ILE A 83 -12.26 11.39 29.56
C ILE A 83 -11.91 12.88 29.43
N SER A 84 -12.58 13.72 30.22
CA SER A 84 -12.27 15.15 30.32
C SER A 84 -10.88 15.37 30.91
N GLN A 85 -10.10 16.23 30.25
CA GLN A 85 -8.74 16.57 30.66
C GLN A 85 -8.74 17.91 31.42
N PRO A 86 -7.77 18.14 32.33
CA PRO A 86 -7.68 19.38 33.11
C PRO A 86 -7.66 20.66 32.27
N ALA A 87 -7.15 20.59 31.04
CA ALA A 87 -7.08 21.72 30.10
C ALA A 87 -8.39 21.95 29.30
N GLY A 88 -9.50 21.30 29.65
CA GLY A 88 -10.83 21.60 29.12
C GLY A 88 -11.24 20.85 27.85
N TYR A 89 -10.40 19.98 27.30
CA TYR A 89 -10.72 19.11 26.17
C TYR A 89 -11.06 17.68 26.62
N ARG A 90 -11.64 16.85 25.75
CA ARG A 90 -11.87 15.42 26.00
C ARG A 90 -10.85 14.60 25.20
N ALA A 91 -10.21 13.62 25.84
CA ALA A 91 -9.30 12.69 25.18
C ALA A 91 -9.86 11.27 25.27
N PHE A 92 -9.65 10.47 24.23
CA PHE A 92 -10.05 9.08 24.23
C PHE A 92 -9.00 8.21 24.92
N ILE A 93 -9.42 7.39 25.89
CA ILE A 93 -8.59 6.38 26.53
C ILE A 93 -9.05 5.01 26.03
N PRO A 94 -8.24 4.30 25.20
CA PRO A 94 -8.62 3.02 24.66
C PRO A 94 -8.58 1.94 25.73
N ARG A 95 -9.46 0.94 25.60
CA ARG A 95 -9.32 -0.32 26.34
C ARG A 95 -8.27 -1.20 25.66
N SER A 96 -7.70 -2.12 26.43
CA SER A 96 -6.79 -3.15 25.90
C SER A 96 -7.52 -4.08 24.93
N LEU A 97 -6.77 -4.64 24.00
CA LEU A 97 -7.24 -5.71 23.12
C LEU A 97 -7.05 -7.08 23.80
N PRO A 98 -7.86 -8.10 23.46
CA PRO A 98 -9.01 -8.05 22.53
C PRO A 98 -10.20 -7.28 23.13
N PRO A 99 -11.18 -6.84 22.31
CA PRO A 99 -12.38 -6.19 22.81
C PRO A 99 -13.14 -7.10 23.79
N ASP A 100 -13.71 -6.50 24.83
CA ASP A 100 -14.59 -7.15 25.80
C ASP A 100 -15.90 -6.35 25.94
N PRO A 101 -17.07 -6.89 25.55
CA PRO A 101 -17.31 -8.26 25.06
C PRO A 101 -16.59 -8.62 23.74
N PRO A 102 -16.29 -9.91 23.52
CA PRO A 102 -15.56 -10.36 22.33
C PRO A 102 -16.31 -10.08 21.03
N LEU A 103 -15.57 -10.08 19.93
CA LEU A 103 -16.11 -9.91 18.58
C LEU A 103 -17.18 -10.96 18.27
N GLN A 104 -18.27 -10.52 17.64
CA GLN A 104 -19.33 -11.41 17.16
C GLN A 104 -19.48 -11.27 15.64
N LEU A 105 -18.69 -12.04 14.89
CA LEU A 105 -18.86 -12.13 13.45
C LEU A 105 -20.09 -13.00 13.14
N ASP A 106 -20.99 -12.48 12.29
CA ASP A 106 -22.10 -13.25 11.76
C ASP A 106 -21.62 -14.22 10.66
N GLU A 107 -22.55 -14.95 10.04
CA GLU A 107 -22.25 -15.86 8.93
C GLU A 107 -21.52 -15.16 7.78
N THR A 108 -21.88 -13.91 7.49
CA THR A 108 -21.23 -13.09 6.45
C THR A 108 -19.78 -12.78 6.84
N GLY A 109 -19.55 -12.37 8.08
CA GLY A 109 -18.21 -12.09 8.61
C GLY A 109 -17.31 -13.34 8.59
N HIS A 110 -17.84 -14.51 8.94
CA HIS A 110 -17.11 -15.78 8.87
C HIS A 110 -16.80 -16.21 7.43
N SER A 111 -17.74 -16.08 6.48
CA SER A 111 -17.49 -16.36 5.06
C SER A 111 -16.38 -15.46 4.51
N LEU A 112 -16.49 -14.15 4.77
CA LEU A 112 -15.52 -13.16 4.32
C LEU A 112 -14.13 -13.40 4.90
N LEU A 113 -14.02 -13.79 6.17
CA LEU A 113 -12.74 -14.17 6.78
C LEU A 113 -12.12 -15.38 6.07
N SER A 114 -12.92 -16.40 5.75
CA SER A 114 -12.47 -17.58 5.01
C SER A 114 -11.98 -17.21 3.61
N GLU A 115 -12.76 -16.42 2.87
CA GLU A 115 -12.43 -15.95 1.53
C GLU A 115 -11.15 -15.09 1.52
N ALA A 116 -11.03 -14.14 2.44
CA ALA A 116 -9.83 -13.31 2.58
C ALA A 116 -8.58 -14.15 2.90
N GLY A 117 -8.72 -15.18 3.74
CA GLY A 117 -7.65 -16.14 4.03
C GLY A 117 -7.21 -16.94 2.80
N ILE A 118 -8.17 -17.44 2.01
CA ILE A 118 -7.89 -18.16 0.76
C ILE A 118 -7.19 -17.26 -0.26
N ALA A 119 -7.69 -16.03 -0.44
CA ALA A 119 -7.10 -15.08 -1.37
C ALA A 119 -5.67 -14.71 -0.97
N LEU A 120 -5.42 -14.50 0.33
CA LEU A 120 -4.07 -14.23 0.85
C LEU A 120 -3.13 -15.43 0.65
N GLY A 121 -3.60 -16.65 0.90
CA GLY A 121 -2.83 -17.88 0.64
C GLY A 121 -2.51 -18.06 -0.85
N ARG A 122 -3.45 -17.73 -1.74
CA ARG A 122 -3.24 -17.72 -3.19
C ARG A 122 -2.16 -16.72 -3.58
N LEU A 123 -2.21 -15.50 -3.05
CA LEU A 123 -1.20 -14.47 -3.27
C LEU A 123 0.19 -14.96 -2.82
N ASP A 124 0.32 -15.49 -1.60
CA ASP A 124 1.60 -15.99 -1.10
C ASP A 124 2.15 -17.12 -1.99
N GLY A 125 1.28 -18.06 -2.40
CA GLY A 125 1.64 -19.13 -3.33
C GLY A 125 2.07 -18.61 -4.71
N SER A 126 1.34 -17.65 -5.27
CA SER A 126 1.67 -17.03 -6.57
C SER A 126 3.03 -16.35 -6.56
N ILE A 127 3.40 -15.68 -5.46
CA ILE A 127 4.68 -14.99 -5.35
C ILE A 127 5.85 -15.97 -5.25
N GLN A 128 5.66 -17.11 -4.58
CA GLN A 128 6.71 -18.12 -4.43
C GLN A 128 7.15 -18.76 -5.76
N ILE A 129 6.25 -18.83 -6.74
CA ILE A 129 6.53 -19.44 -8.05
C ILE A 129 7.09 -18.44 -9.07
N LEU A 130 7.22 -17.16 -8.72
CA LEU A 130 7.75 -16.14 -9.62
C LEU A 130 9.24 -16.39 -9.90
N PRO A 131 9.68 -16.44 -11.16
CA PRO A 131 11.09 -16.63 -11.52
C PRO A 131 12.03 -15.51 -11.03
N ASP A 132 11.47 -14.38 -10.58
CA ASP A 132 12.19 -13.28 -9.92
C ASP A 132 11.21 -12.53 -8.98
N ALA A 133 10.88 -13.15 -7.85
CA ALA A 133 9.93 -12.59 -6.88
C ALA A 133 10.39 -11.22 -6.33
N ASP A 134 11.70 -11.01 -6.24
CA ASP A 134 12.28 -9.76 -5.72
C ASP A 134 12.02 -8.58 -6.65
N LEU A 135 11.99 -8.83 -7.95
CA LEU A 135 11.62 -7.85 -8.97
C LEU A 135 10.16 -7.39 -8.85
N PHE A 136 9.26 -8.36 -8.65
CA PHE A 136 7.85 -8.05 -8.44
C PHE A 136 7.66 -7.27 -7.13
N MET A 137 8.32 -7.71 -6.05
CA MET A 137 8.31 -7.00 -4.77
C MET A 137 8.91 -5.60 -4.87
N TYR A 138 9.95 -5.40 -5.69
CA TYR A 138 10.54 -4.09 -5.92
C TYR A 138 9.47 -3.08 -6.32
N MET A 139 8.70 -3.36 -7.37
CA MET A 139 7.63 -2.46 -7.83
C MET A 139 6.47 -2.36 -6.84
N PHE A 140 6.07 -3.47 -6.24
CA PHE A 140 4.93 -3.51 -5.33
C PHE A 140 5.18 -2.65 -4.07
N ILE A 141 6.39 -2.71 -3.52
CA ILE A 141 6.81 -1.87 -2.37
C ILE A 141 6.78 -0.38 -2.74
N ARG A 142 7.21 0.01 -3.95
CA ARG A 142 7.13 1.41 -4.41
C ARG A 142 5.69 1.86 -4.55
N LYS A 143 4.83 1.02 -5.14
CA LYS A 143 3.39 1.31 -5.27
C LYS A 143 2.77 1.56 -3.90
N GLU A 144 3.04 0.69 -2.92
CA GLU A 144 2.59 0.88 -1.54
C GLU A 144 3.10 2.18 -0.95
N ALA A 145 4.39 2.46 -1.04
CA ALA A 145 4.98 3.67 -0.47
C ALA A 145 4.34 4.95 -1.00
N VAL A 146 4.04 4.98 -2.31
CA VAL A 146 3.32 6.10 -2.93
C VAL A 146 1.91 6.21 -2.39
N LEU A 147 1.12 5.14 -2.46
CA LEU A 147 -0.30 5.17 -2.07
C LEU A 147 -0.47 5.44 -0.57
N SER A 148 0.38 4.82 0.26
CA SER A 148 0.45 5.04 1.69
C SER A 148 0.76 6.50 2.02
N SER A 149 1.69 7.13 1.31
CA SER A 149 2.02 8.54 1.55
C SER A 149 0.92 9.48 1.02
N GLN A 150 0.28 9.15 -0.10
CA GLN A 150 -0.84 9.93 -0.65
C GLN A 150 -2.06 9.99 0.28
N ILE A 151 -2.31 8.93 1.07
CA ILE A 151 -3.34 8.95 2.12
C ILE A 151 -3.10 10.09 3.10
N GLU A 152 -1.83 10.36 3.44
CA GLU A 152 -1.41 11.44 4.34
C GLU A 152 -1.25 12.81 3.63
N GLY A 153 -1.58 12.88 2.34
CA GLY A 153 -1.57 14.12 1.55
C GLY A 153 -0.31 14.39 0.72
N THR A 154 0.69 13.51 0.73
CA THR A 154 1.91 13.62 -0.08
C THR A 154 1.58 13.63 -1.58
N GLN A 155 2.07 14.61 -2.33
CA GLN A 155 1.82 14.75 -3.78
C GLN A 155 2.99 14.19 -4.61
N SER A 156 3.12 12.86 -4.62
CA SER A 156 4.11 12.15 -5.44
C SER A 156 3.46 11.06 -6.27
N SER A 157 3.99 10.82 -7.48
CA SER A 157 3.61 9.67 -8.31
C SER A 157 4.66 8.55 -8.26
N LEU A 158 4.28 7.36 -8.74
CA LEU A 158 5.21 6.24 -8.93
C LEU A 158 6.33 6.61 -9.92
N ASN A 159 6.03 7.38 -10.96
CA ASN A 159 7.03 7.82 -11.93
C ASN A 159 8.05 8.79 -11.33
N ASP A 160 7.59 9.71 -10.47
CA ASP A 160 8.49 10.64 -9.76
C ASP A 160 9.48 9.88 -8.89
N LEU A 161 8.98 8.89 -8.13
CA LEU A 161 9.81 8.03 -7.28
C LEU A 161 10.85 7.24 -8.09
N LEU A 162 10.41 6.53 -9.15
CA LEU A 162 11.30 5.69 -9.96
C LEU A 162 12.40 6.52 -10.64
N ALA A 163 12.06 7.71 -11.11
CA ALA A 163 13.04 8.60 -11.74
C ALA A 163 14.01 9.22 -10.72
N ALA A 164 13.56 9.51 -9.49
CA ALA A 164 14.41 9.95 -8.40
C ALA A 164 15.40 8.85 -7.95
N GLU A 165 14.93 7.61 -7.76
CA GLU A 165 15.80 6.46 -7.42
C GLU A 165 16.87 6.22 -8.50
N ALA A 166 16.51 6.40 -9.77
CA ALA A 166 17.43 6.25 -10.89
C ALA A 166 18.43 7.43 -11.05
N LYS A 167 18.37 8.45 -10.19
CA LYS A 167 19.18 9.68 -10.24
C LYS A 167 19.10 10.38 -11.60
N LEU A 168 17.93 10.33 -12.23
CA LEU A 168 17.70 10.83 -13.59
C LEU A 168 17.31 12.31 -13.64
N PHE A 169 16.92 12.88 -12.50
CA PHE A 169 16.66 14.32 -12.34
C PHE A 169 17.75 14.98 -11.49
N GLY A 170 18.10 16.22 -11.84
CA GLY A 170 18.68 17.14 -10.87
C GLY A 170 17.56 17.48 -9.90
N LEU A 171 17.58 16.86 -8.73
CA LEU A 171 16.52 17.03 -7.74
C LEU A 171 16.48 18.50 -7.32
N HIS A 172 15.57 19.28 -7.90
CA HIS A 172 14.92 20.28 -7.08
C HIS A 172 14.06 19.48 -6.09
N GLU A 173 14.67 19.28 -4.93
CA GLU A 173 14.20 18.62 -3.72
C GLU A 173 12.72 18.91 -3.50
N ARG A 174 11.85 17.97 -3.88
CA ARG A 174 10.47 17.96 -3.39
C ARG A 174 10.45 17.02 -2.20
N ASP A 175 10.21 17.57 -1.02
CA ASP A 175 10.08 16.80 0.23
C ASP A 175 9.14 15.58 0.08
N ASP A 176 8.10 15.71 -0.75
CA ASP A 176 7.13 14.65 -1.04
C ASP A 176 7.76 13.37 -1.60
N VAL A 177 8.76 13.47 -2.48
CA VAL A 177 9.41 12.28 -3.07
C VAL A 177 10.29 11.59 -2.04
N TRP A 178 10.98 12.38 -1.20
CA TRP A 178 11.80 11.86 -0.12
C TRP A 178 10.97 11.16 0.96
N GLU A 179 9.76 11.64 1.26
CA GLU A 179 8.83 10.94 2.17
C GLU A 179 8.50 9.53 1.65
N VAL A 180 8.28 9.39 0.35
CA VAL A 180 8.01 8.09 -0.28
C VAL A 180 9.25 7.20 -0.28
N ILE A 181 10.42 7.75 -0.57
CA ILE A 181 11.70 7.02 -0.49
C ILE A 181 11.93 6.51 0.94
N ASN A 182 11.72 7.36 1.94
CA ASN A 182 11.87 6.98 3.34
C ASN A 182 10.88 5.90 3.75
N HIS A 183 9.67 5.88 3.18
CA HIS A 183 8.70 4.82 3.43
C HIS A 183 9.21 3.46 2.93
N VAL A 184 9.79 3.41 1.72
CA VAL A 184 10.46 2.20 1.20
C VAL A 184 11.62 1.79 2.10
N GLN A 185 12.46 2.73 2.52
CA GLN A 185 13.59 2.46 3.41
C GLN A 185 13.13 1.94 4.78
N ALA A 186 12.08 2.53 5.36
CA ALA A 186 11.52 2.14 6.65
C ALA A 186 10.97 0.70 6.61
N LEU A 187 10.26 0.32 5.53
CA LEU A 187 9.81 -1.06 5.34
C LEU A 187 10.99 -2.04 5.28
N ASN A 188 11.97 -1.77 4.41
CA ASN A 188 13.13 -2.67 4.23
C ASN A 188 13.95 -2.80 5.52
N HIS A 189 14.18 -1.67 6.19
CA HIS A 189 14.86 -1.62 7.48
C HIS A 189 14.12 -2.44 8.54
N GLY A 190 12.80 -2.32 8.61
CA GLY A 190 11.97 -3.14 9.50
C GLY A 190 12.09 -4.63 9.21
N LEU A 191 12.01 -5.03 7.93
CA LEU A 191 12.12 -6.43 7.52
C LEU A 191 13.49 -7.04 7.88
N GLU A 192 14.59 -6.31 7.61
CA GLU A 192 15.94 -6.75 7.99
C GLU A 192 16.08 -6.89 9.51
N ARG A 193 15.55 -5.92 10.27
CA ARG A 193 15.65 -5.95 11.74
C ARG A 193 14.82 -7.03 12.39
N LEU A 194 13.73 -7.48 11.77
CA LEU A 194 12.91 -8.59 12.28
C LEU A 194 13.66 -9.93 12.29
N GLU A 195 14.77 -10.07 11.57
CA GLU A 195 15.63 -11.26 11.64
C GLU A 195 16.36 -11.39 12.99
N THR A 196 16.59 -10.27 13.68
CA THR A 196 17.40 -10.23 14.92
C THR A 196 16.68 -9.62 16.12
N LEU A 197 15.57 -8.90 15.90
CA LEU A 197 14.81 -8.21 16.93
C LEU A 197 13.32 -8.54 16.79
N PRO A 198 12.65 -9.09 17.82
CA PRO A 198 11.19 -9.22 17.79
C PRO A 198 10.50 -7.87 17.60
N LEU A 199 9.36 -7.91 16.90
CA LEU A 199 8.50 -6.75 16.73
C LEU A 199 8.13 -6.17 18.10
N SER A 200 8.52 -4.92 18.34
CA SER A 200 8.39 -4.25 19.62
C SER A 200 8.24 -2.76 19.39
N MET A 201 7.74 -2.03 20.39
CA MET A 201 7.67 -0.57 20.34
C MET A 201 9.05 0.07 20.15
N ARG A 202 10.12 -0.58 20.60
CA ARG A 202 11.51 -0.18 20.30
C ARG A 202 11.80 -0.22 18.80
N LEU A 203 11.45 -1.32 18.12
CA LEU A 203 11.63 -1.44 16.67
C LEU A 203 10.71 -0.45 15.92
N ILE A 204 9.48 -0.25 16.37
CA ILE A 204 8.56 0.73 15.77
C ILE A 204 9.11 2.16 15.85
N LYS A 205 9.69 2.55 17.00
CA LYS A 205 10.42 3.82 17.13
C LYS A 205 11.57 3.92 16.13
N GLU A 206 12.35 2.85 15.98
CA GLU A 206 13.47 2.82 15.04
C GLU A 206 13.03 3.01 13.58
N ILE A 207 11.99 2.28 13.17
CA ILE A 207 11.39 2.37 11.82
C ILE A 207 10.80 3.77 11.59
N HIS A 208 10.13 4.34 12.60
CA HIS A 208 9.66 5.73 12.55
C HIS A 208 10.81 6.74 12.36
N GLY A 209 11.95 6.50 13.02
CA GLY A 209 13.16 7.31 12.84
C GLY A 209 13.64 7.35 11.39
N VAL A 210 13.57 6.23 10.67
CA VAL A 210 13.88 6.16 9.23
C VAL A 210 12.80 6.86 8.40
N LEU A 211 11.52 6.62 8.73
CA LEU A 211 10.38 7.12 7.95
C LEU A 211 10.33 8.66 7.85
N ILE A 212 10.64 9.37 8.93
CA ILE A 212 10.52 10.84 8.98
C ILE A 212 11.88 11.58 8.94
N LYS A 213 12.94 10.87 8.57
CA LYS A 213 14.29 11.44 8.47
C LYS A 213 14.39 12.46 7.34
N ASP A 214 14.93 13.65 7.63
CA ASP A 214 15.26 14.69 6.62
C ASP A 214 14.10 15.07 5.68
N VAL A 215 12.85 14.95 6.14
CA VAL A 215 11.62 15.32 5.40
C VAL A 215 10.73 16.23 6.25
N ARG A 216 9.56 16.64 5.73
CA ARG A 216 8.59 17.36 6.55
C ARG A 216 8.25 16.55 7.79
N GLY A 217 8.26 17.23 8.93
CA GLY A 217 8.06 16.61 10.22
C GLY A 217 9.32 16.03 10.85
N SER A 218 10.49 16.15 10.21
CA SER A 218 11.80 15.84 10.83
C SER A 218 12.08 16.66 12.09
N GLN A 219 11.46 17.83 12.25
CA GLN A 219 11.48 18.61 13.49
C GLN A 219 10.68 17.96 14.64
N TYR A 220 9.84 16.97 14.36
CA TYR A 220 8.94 16.30 15.31
C TYR A 220 9.55 15.06 15.96
N ARG A 221 10.85 15.12 16.29
CA ARG A 221 11.61 14.10 17.04
C ARG A 221 11.52 12.69 16.39
N PRO A 222 12.24 12.47 15.28
CA PRO A 222 12.39 11.16 14.64
C PRO A 222 12.66 10.04 15.65
N GLY A 223 11.85 9.00 15.54
CA GLY A 223 11.93 7.82 16.38
C GLY A 223 11.57 8.01 17.86
N GLU A 224 10.94 9.12 18.25
CA GLU A 224 10.48 9.33 19.63
C GLU A 224 8.95 9.38 19.74
N PHE A 225 8.41 8.78 20.80
CA PHE A 225 7.00 8.96 21.13
C PHE A 225 6.75 10.39 21.57
N ARG A 226 5.54 10.89 21.28
CA ARG A 226 5.15 12.25 21.67
C ARG A 226 5.15 12.39 23.20
N THR A 227 5.60 13.55 23.64
CA THR A 227 5.57 13.98 25.05
C THR A 227 4.53 15.07 25.30
N SER A 228 3.91 15.56 24.23
CA SER A 228 2.81 16.52 24.22
C SER A 228 1.55 15.88 23.65
N GLN A 229 0.40 16.50 23.93
CA GLN A 229 -0.88 16.12 23.33
C GLN A 229 -0.92 16.54 21.86
N ASN A 230 -1.31 15.60 20.99
CA ASN A 230 -1.70 15.86 19.60
C ASN A 230 -3.21 15.63 19.44
N TRP A 231 -3.74 15.95 18.26
CA TRP A 231 -5.14 15.74 17.88
C TRP A 231 -5.26 15.56 16.37
N ILE A 232 -6.38 14.97 15.95
CA ILE A 232 -6.74 14.73 14.56
C ILE A 232 -7.94 15.62 14.24
N GLY A 233 -7.84 16.44 13.21
CA GLY A 233 -8.87 17.39 12.80
C GLY A 233 -8.59 17.94 11.42
N ALA A 234 -9.35 18.94 10.98
CA ALA A 234 -9.05 19.66 9.74
C ALA A 234 -7.78 20.52 9.88
N ALA A 235 -7.14 20.88 8.77
CA ALA A 235 -5.95 21.74 8.79
C ALA A 235 -6.19 23.03 9.59
N GLY A 236 -5.32 23.33 10.55
CA GLY A 236 -5.44 24.50 11.41
C GLY A 236 -6.47 24.41 12.55
N SER A 237 -7.17 23.27 12.72
CA SER A 237 -8.11 23.10 13.84
C SER A 237 -7.40 23.18 15.19
N THR A 238 -8.10 23.71 16.19
CA THR A 238 -7.64 23.61 17.58
C THR A 238 -8.00 22.24 18.16
N ILE A 239 -7.46 21.93 19.34
CA ILE A 239 -7.81 20.70 20.07
C ILE A 239 -9.29 20.61 20.44
N ASN A 240 -9.97 21.77 20.59
CA ASN A 240 -11.40 21.83 20.93
C ASN A 240 -12.30 21.61 19.71
N GLU A 241 -11.77 21.81 18.52
CA GLU A 241 -12.45 21.60 17.22
C GLU A 241 -12.02 20.30 16.55
N ALA A 242 -11.14 19.54 17.21
CA ALA A 242 -10.61 18.29 16.69
C ALA A 242 -11.72 17.24 16.54
N VAL A 243 -11.67 16.49 15.43
CA VAL A 243 -12.53 15.33 15.22
C VAL A 243 -12.21 14.25 16.27
N PHE A 244 -10.94 14.12 16.62
CA PHE A 244 -10.49 13.13 17.59
C PHE A 244 -9.26 13.62 18.37
N VAL A 245 -9.26 13.35 19.68
CA VAL A 245 -8.10 13.59 20.54
C VAL A 245 -7.64 12.23 21.11
N PRO A 246 -6.46 11.73 20.70
CA PRO A 246 -5.89 10.46 21.18
C PRO A 246 -5.50 10.53 22.66
N PRO A 247 -5.08 9.41 23.27
CA PRO A 247 -4.73 9.35 24.69
C PRO A 247 -3.72 10.41 25.13
N PRO A 248 -3.81 10.95 26.34
CA PRO A 248 -2.72 11.72 26.93
C PRO A 248 -1.42 10.90 26.98
N PRO A 249 -0.23 11.53 26.95
CA PRO A 249 1.04 10.81 26.87
C PRO A 249 1.26 9.72 27.93
N HIS A 250 0.73 9.86 29.16
CA HIS A 250 0.85 8.84 30.19
C HIS A 250 -0.02 7.61 29.91
N GLU A 251 -1.27 7.81 29.49
CA GLU A 251 -2.18 6.72 29.07
C GLU A 251 -1.72 6.06 27.76
N MET A 252 -1.12 6.85 26.87
CA MET A 252 -0.54 6.36 25.62
C MET A 252 0.54 5.30 25.88
N GLN A 253 1.45 5.53 26.84
CA GLN A 253 2.50 4.54 27.16
C GLN A 253 1.91 3.23 27.67
N THR A 254 0.91 3.31 28.55
CA THR A 254 0.17 2.13 29.02
C THR A 254 -0.49 1.39 27.85
N ALA A 255 -1.22 2.10 27.00
CA ALA A 255 -1.91 1.52 25.86
C ALA A 255 -0.95 0.88 24.84
N LEU A 256 0.22 1.46 24.61
CA LEU A 256 1.26 0.88 23.75
C LEU A 256 1.81 -0.42 24.34
N GLY A 257 2.07 -0.44 25.65
CA GLY A 257 2.53 -1.65 26.33
C GLY A 257 1.51 -2.79 26.27
N GLU A 258 0.23 -2.48 26.46
CA GLU A 258 -0.86 -3.45 26.34
C GLU A 258 -1.05 -3.93 24.90
N LEU A 259 -0.92 -3.04 23.92
CA LEU A 259 -0.98 -3.39 22.51
C LEU A 259 0.18 -4.32 22.11
N GLU A 260 1.40 -4.06 22.59
CA GLU A 260 2.55 -4.92 22.34
C GLU A 260 2.36 -6.32 22.94
N LYS A 261 1.87 -6.41 24.18
CA LYS A 261 1.50 -7.69 24.81
C LYS A 261 0.45 -8.43 24.00
N PHE A 262 -0.56 -7.73 23.50
CA PHE A 262 -1.65 -8.33 22.74
C PHE A 262 -1.17 -8.97 21.43
N TRP A 263 -0.31 -8.30 20.63
CA TRP A 263 0.11 -8.94 19.39
C TRP A 263 1.06 -10.13 19.61
N HIS A 264 1.80 -10.16 20.73
CA HIS A 264 2.61 -11.32 21.14
C HIS A 264 1.82 -12.42 21.85
N SER A 265 0.60 -12.15 22.27
CA SER A 265 -0.20 -13.14 23.01
C SER A 265 -0.57 -14.33 22.13
N MET A 266 -0.62 -15.51 22.77
CA MET A 266 -1.34 -16.65 22.22
C MET A 266 -2.83 -16.32 22.29
N SER A 267 -3.43 -16.06 21.14
CA SER A 267 -4.84 -15.70 21.03
C SER A 267 -5.49 -16.64 20.02
N ASP A 268 -6.70 -17.09 20.33
CA ASP A 268 -7.52 -17.91 19.42
C ASP A 268 -8.09 -17.08 18.25
N LEU A 269 -7.80 -15.78 18.20
CA LEU A 269 -8.23 -14.92 17.10
C LEU A 269 -7.50 -15.29 15.80
N PRO A 270 -8.25 -15.44 14.69
CA PRO A 270 -7.66 -15.56 13.37
C PRO A 270 -6.72 -14.39 13.08
N ILE A 271 -5.56 -14.67 12.47
CA ILE A 271 -4.48 -13.69 12.31
C ILE A 271 -4.94 -12.40 11.61
N LEU A 272 -5.81 -12.49 10.60
CA LEU A 272 -6.33 -11.33 9.89
C LEU A 272 -7.18 -10.42 10.78
N VAL A 273 -7.97 -11.02 11.69
CA VAL A 273 -8.76 -10.28 12.69
C VAL A 273 -7.81 -9.60 13.68
N LYS A 274 -6.80 -10.33 14.18
CA LYS A 274 -5.80 -9.79 15.11
C LYS A 274 -5.05 -8.60 14.50
N VAL A 275 -4.62 -8.71 13.24
CA VAL A 275 -3.96 -7.62 12.51
C VAL A 275 -4.88 -6.42 12.31
N ALA A 276 -6.15 -6.64 11.96
CA ALA A 276 -7.14 -5.58 11.83
C ALA A 276 -7.31 -4.80 13.15
N LEU A 277 -7.45 -5.52 14.27
CA LEU A 277 -7.58 -4.90 15.60
C LEU A 277 -6.34 -4.09 15.96
N VAL A 278 -5.14 -4.66 15.76
CA VAL A 278 -3.88 -3.97 16.07
C VAL A 278 -3.73 -2.69 15.25
N HIS A 279 -4.07 -2.71 13.97
CA HIS A 279 -4.03 -1.51 13.12
C HIS A 279 -4.93 -0.40 13.67
N ALA A 280 -6.21 -0.68 13.91
CA ALA A 280 -7.14 0.31 14.44
C ALA A 280 -6.76 0.82 15.84
N GLN A 281 -6.22 -0.05 16.70
CA GLN A 281 -5.73 0.35 18.02
C GLN A 281 -4.50 1.25 17.92
N PHE A 282 -3.53 0.93 17.05
CA PHE A 282 -2.35 1.75 16.84
C PHE A 282 -2.72 3.16 16.32
N GLU A 283 -3.60 3.23 15.33
CA GLU A 283 -4.14 4.50 14.80
C GLU A 283 -4.87 5.32 15.87
N THR A 284 -5.53 4.64 16.82
CA THR A 284 -6.25 5.27 17.94
C THR A 284 -5.30 5.80 19.03
N ILE A 285 -4.22 5.08 19.33
CA ILE A 285 -3.21 5.51 20.29
C ILE A 285 -2.42 6.71 19.74
N HIS A 286 -2.15 6.70 18.42
CA HIS A 286 -1.52 7.79 17.67
C HIS A 286 -0.22 8.32 18.34
N PRO A 287 0.80 7.46 18.52
CA PRO A 287 1.88 7.69 19.46
C PRO A 287 2.96 8.67 19.01
N PHE A 288 3.03 8.97 17.72
CA PHE A 288 3.98 9.91 17.14
C PHE A 288 3.32 11.24 16.86
N LEU A 289 4.13 12.29 16.71
CA LEU A 289 3.61 13.59 16.29
C LEU A 289 3.25 13.59 14.81
N ASP A 290 3.92 12.81 13.97
CA ASP A 290 3.65 12.62 12.54
C ASP A 290 3.97 11.17 12.15
N GLY A 291 3.55 10.70 10.98
CA GLY A 291 3.90 9.37 10.44
C GLY A 291 3.09 8.21 10.99
N ASN A 292 2.10 8.45 11.87
CA ASN A 292 1.29 7.41 12.51
C ASN A 292 0.61 6.49 11.48
N GLY A 293 -0.14 7.05 10.53
CA GLY A 293 -0.83 6.27 9.49
C GLY A 293 0.11 5.37 8.69
N ARG A 294 1.26 5.93 8.28
CA ARG A 294 2.30 5.20 7.53
C ARG A 294 2.89 4.05 8.35
N ILE A 295 3.19 4.28 9.63
CA ILE A 295 3.65 3.21 10.54
C ILE A 295 2.57 2.17 10.78
N GLY A 296 1.31 2.57 10.99
CA GLY A 296 0.20 1.66 11.20
C GLY A 296 -0.03 0.73 10.01
N ARG A 297 0.20 1.21 8.78
CA ARG A 297 0.13 0.38 7.56
C ARG A 297 1.35 -0.54 7.42
N LEU A 298 2.57 -0.08 7.73
CA LEU A 298 3.75 -0.95 7.78
C LEU A 298 3.59 -2.06 8.84
N LEU A 299 2.96 -1.75 9.97
CA LEU A 299 2.70 -2.70 11.05
C LEU A 299 1.83 -3.88 10.60
N VAL A 300 0.87 -3.65 9.69
CA VAL A 300 0.08 -4.73 9.06
C VAL A 300 0.99 -5.72 8.36
N THR A 301 1.91 -5.24 7.53
CA THR A 301 2.87 -6.07 6.80
C THR A 301 3.77 -6.85 7.77
N PHE A 302 4.33 -6.18 8.78
CA PHE A 302 5.22 -6.86 9.74
C PHE A 302 4.52 -7.97 10.51
N LEU A 303 3.28 -7.74 10.96
CA LEU A 303 2.51 -8.75 11.68
C LEU A 303 2.24 -10.00 10.82
N LEU A 304 1.92 -9.83 9.54
CA LEU A 304 1.68 -10.94 8.61
C LEU A 304 2.96 -11.74 8.29
N ILE A 305 4.12 -11.06 8.29
CA ILE A 305 5.43 -11.71 8.09
C ILE A 305 5.82 -12.51 9.33
N ILE A 306 5.75 -11.92 10.53
CA ILE A 306 6.16 -12.62 11.77
C ILE A 306 5.21 -13.77 12.11
N SER A 307 3.93 -13.68 11.74
CA SER A 307 2.97 -14.78 11.87
C SER A 307 3.17 -15.90 10.84
N ARG A 308 4.09 -15.70 9.88
CA ARG A 308 4.36 -16.58 8.73
C ARG A 308 3.14 -16.80 7.84
N THR A 309 2.17 -15.87 7.89
CA THR A 309 1.03 -15.87 6.97
C THR A 309 1.48 -15.45 5.57
N LEU A 310 2.47 -14.57 5.50
CA LEU A 310 3.18 -14.21 4.27
C LEU A 310 4.68 -14.47 4.44
N ARG A 311 5.35 -14.88 3.36
CA ARG A 311 6.82 -15.01 3.33
C ARG A 311 7.53 -13.76 2.82
N LYS A 312 6.84 -12.96 2.03
CA LYS A 312 7.31 -11.68 1.47
C LYS A 312 6.25 -10.59 1.71
N PRO A 313 6.63 -9.30 1.78
CA PRO A 313 5.70 -8.20 2.03
C PRO A 313 4.80 -7.95 0.82
N ALA A 314 3.82 -8.82 0.63
CA ALA A 314 3.04 -8.92 -0.59
C ALA A 314 1.65 -8.29 -0.51
N LEU A 315 1.18 -7.96 0.69
CA LEU A 315 -0.15 -7.41 0.92
C LEU A 315 -0.04 -5.95 1.36
N PHE A 316 -0.61 -5.06 0.56
CA PHE A 316 -0.49 -3.63 0.69
C PHE A 316 -1.86 -2.95 0.60
N LEU A 317 -2.48 -2.75 1.77
CA LEU A 317 -3.86 -2.28 1.88
C LEU A 317 -4.05 -0.80 1.52
N SER A 318 -2.96 -0.04 1.31
CA SER A 318 -3.09 1.38 0.96
C SER A 318 -3.88 1.59 -0.33
N GLU A 319 -3.82 0.66 -1.29
CA GLU A 319 -4.65 0.72 -2.51
C GLU A 319 -6.15 0.66 -2.20
N TYR A 320 -6.55 -0.18 -1.25
CA TYR A 320 -7.95 -0.28 -0.82
C TYR A 320 -8.37 0.94 0.00
N PHE A 321 -7.51 1.38 0.93
CA PHE A 321 -7.79 2.51 1.82
C PHE A 321 -7.86 3.83 1.07
N ILE A 322 -6.95 4.14 0.14
CA ILE A 322 -6.98 5.41 -0.58
C ILE A 322 -8.22 5.55 -1.49
N ARG A 323 -8.67 4.46 -2.12
CA ARG A 323 -9.91 4.43 -2.92
C ARG A 323 -11.17 4.63 -2.07
N ARG A 324 -11.07 4.36 -0.77
CA ARG A 324 -12.19 4.43 0.20
C ARG A 324 -11.77 5.26 1.41
N ARG A 325 -11.03 6.34 1.20
CA ARG A 325 -10.38 7.11 2.26
C ARG A 325 -11.35 7.58 3.32
N ASP A 326 -12.51 8.07 2.89
CA ASP A 326 -13.53 8.59 3.78
C ASP A 326 -14.18 7.45 4.60
N GLU A 327 -14.44 6.29 3.98
CA GLU A 327 -14.93 5.11 4.71
C GLU A 327 -13.87 4.59 5.68
N TYR A 328 -12.60 4.52 5.29
CA TYR A 328 -11.50 4.10 6.15
C TYR A 328 -11.46 4.91 7.45
N TYR A 329 -11.47 6.24 7.35
CA TYR A 329 -11.48 7.11 8.53
C TYR A 329 -12.80 7.02 9.31
N LEU A 330 -13.94 6.92 8.62
CA LEU A 330 -15.25 6.74 9.25
C LEU A 330 -15.30 5.46 10.09
N ARG A 331 -14.79 4.34 9.58
CA ARG A 331 -14.77 3.05 10.31
C ARG A 331 -13.86 3.10 11.52
N LEU A 332 -12.69 3.73 11.41
CA LEU A 332 -11.81 3.95 12.57
C LEU A 332 -12.48 4.83 13.63
N GLN A 333 -13.24 5.84 13.22
CA GLN A 333 -13.96 6.71 14.13
C GLN A 333 -15.15 5.98 14.80
N ALA A 334 -15.90 5.17 14.05
CA ALA A 334 -16.99 4.35 14.57
C ALA A 334 -16.52 3.33 15.61
N VAL A 335 -15.30 2.77 15.46
CA VAL A 335 -14.68 1.94 16.51
C VAL A 335 -14.55 2.73 17.82
N ARG A 336 -14.08 3.97 17.75
CA ARG A 336 -13.85 4.81 18.94
C ARG A 336 -15.15 5.23 19.60
N ASP A 337 -16.12 5.68 18.80
CA ASP A 337 -17.35 6.29 19.31
C ASP A 337 -18.41 5.26 19.71
N GLU A 338 -18.51 4.17 18.93
CA GLU A 338 -19.60 3.20 19.04
C GLU A 338 -19.10 1.80 19.43
N GLY A 339 -17.79 1.56 19.42
CA GLY A 339 -17.24 0.23 19.60
C GLY A 339 -17.49 -0.70 18.41
N ALA A 340 -17.69 -0.15 17.20
CA ALA A 340 -18.04 -0.85 15.95
C ALA A 340 -16.88 -1.67 15.35
N TRP A 341 -16.35 -2.62 16.13
CA TRP A 341 -15.20 -3.43 15.76
C TRP A 341 -15.50 -4.42 14.62
N GLU A 342 -16.70 -5.03 14.57
CA GLU A 342 -17.06 -5.98 13.53
C GLU A 342 -17.13 -5.29 12.16
N GLU A 343 -17.68 -4.08 12.08
CA GLU A 343 -17.73 -3.29 10.85
C GLU A 343 -16.33 -2.93 10.36
N TRP A 344 -15.43 -2.57 11.28
CA TRP A 344 -14.03 -2.35 10.97
C TRP A 344 -13.34 -3.61 10.46
N VAL A 345 -13.50 -4.75 11.16
CA VAL A 345 -12.91 -6.04 10.77
C VAL A 345 -13.45 -6.46 9.40
N MET A 346 -14.74 -6.35 9.15
CA MET A 346 -15.33 -6.64 7.84
C MET A 346 -14.78 -5.74 6.73
N PHE A 347 -14.67 -4.43 6.98
CA PHE A 347 -14.06 -3.49 6.02
C PHE A 347 -12.61 -3.87 5.71
N PHE A 348 -11.83 -4.22 6.74
CA PHE A 348 -10.45 -4.65 6.61
C PHE A 348 -10.33 -5.96 5.81
N LEU A 349 -11.15 -6.96 6.13
CA LEU A 349 -11.14 -8.27 5.43
C LEU A 349 -11.54 -8.15 3.95
N ARG A 350 -12.49 -7.28 3.60
CA ARG A 350 -12.78 -6.97 2.18
C ARG A 350 -11.57 -6.37 1.48
N GLY A 351 -10.83 -5.51 2.18
CA GLY A 351 -9.56 -4.98 1.69
C GLY A 351 -8.52 -6.07 1.45
N VAL A 352 -8.35 -6.98 2.41
CA VAL A 352 -7.44 -8.13 2.28
C VAL A 352 -7.82 -8.98 1.07
N LEU A 353 -9.10 -9.36 0.94
CA LEU A 353 -9.61 -10.15 -0.18
C LEU A 353 -9.32 -9.46 -1.53
N GLN A 354 -9.77 -8.22 -1.68
CA GLN A 354 -9.66 -7.47 -2.93
C GLN A 354 -8.19 -7.26 -3.34
N VAL A 355 -7.35 -6.80 -2.41
CA VAL A 355 -5.94 -6.50 -2.71
C VAL A 355 -5.15 -7.78 -2.95
N SER A 356 -5.46 -8.88 -2.24
CA SER A 356 -4.78 -10.15 -2.47
C SER A 356 -5.04 -10.68 -3.89
N ASP A 357 -6.29 -10.64 -4.35
CA ASP A 357 -6.64 -11.08 -5.70
C ASP A 357 -6.03 -10.18 -6.78
N GLN A 358 -6.04 -8.86 -6.59
CA GLN A 358 -5.42 -7.91 -7.50
C GLN A 358 -3.89 -8.10 -7.58
N ALA A 359 -3.23 -8.33 -6.45
CA ALA A 359 -1.80 -8.56 -6.39
C ALA A 359 -1.41 -9.91 -7.05
N ALA A 360 -2.20 -10.97 -6.82
CA ALA A 360 -1.98 -12.26 -7.45
C ALA A 360 -2.15 -12.20 -8.98
N LEU A 361 -3.13 -11.42 -9.44
CA LEU A 361 -3.32 -11.08 -10.85
C LEU A 361 -2.12 -10.37 -11.44
N ALA A 362 -1.70 -9.26 -10.82
CA ALA A 362 -0.57 -8.48 -11.29
C ALA A 362 0.71 -9.33 -11.36
N ALA A 363 0.93 -10.22 -10.38
CA ALA A 363 2.04 -11.16 -10.40
C ALA A 363 2.00 -12.08 -11.64
N ALA A 364 0.83 -12.63 -11.97
CA ALA A 364 0.66 -13.47 -13.16
C ALA A 364 0.84 -12.69 -14.47
N GLU A 365 0.33 -11.45 -14.54
CA GLU A 365 0.48 -10.57 -15.70
C GLU A 365 1.94 -10.16 -15.93
N VAL A 366 2.70 -9.92 -14.85
CA VAL A 366 4.15 -9.65 -14.95
C VAL A 366 4.91 -10.83 -15.54
N VAL A 367 4.58 -12.06 -15.15
CA VAL A 367 5.20 -13.27 -15.74
C VAL A 367 4.89 -13.39 -17.22
N ALA A 368 3.63 -13.18 -17.60
CA ALA A 368 3.20 -13.22 -18.98
C ALA A 368 3.91 -12.16 -19.83
N LEU A 369 3.96 -10.92 -19.33
CA LEU A 369 4.64 -9.80 -19.97
C LEU A 369 6.13 -10.09 -20.17
N ARG A 370 6.77 -10.72 -19.17
CA ARG A 370 8.19 -11.09 -19.26
C ARG A 370 8.46 -12.08 -20.38
N GLU A 371 7.68 -13.15 -20.46
CA GLU A 371 7.89 -14.14 -21.51
C GLU A 371 7.55 -13.60 -22.89
N GLU A 372 6.46 -12.82 -23.02
CA GLU A 372 6.11 -12.14 -24.26
C GLU A 372 7.25 -11.22 -24.75
N HIS A 373 7.77 -10.36 -23.87
CA HIS A 373 8.79 -9.40 -24.27
C HIS A 373 10.16 -10.05 -24.49
N ARG A 374 10.50 -11.14 -23.76
CA ARG A 374 11.70 -11.93 -24.07
C ARG A 374 11.61 -12.57 -25.45
N GLN A 375 10.45 -13.10 -25.81
CA GLN A 375 10.21 -13.65 -27.14
C GLN A 375 10.33 -12.56 -28.21
N LYS A 376 9.66 -11.43 -28.02
CA LYS A 376 9.72 -10.28 -28.95
C LYS A 376 11.14 -9.79 -29.17
N VAL A 377 11.95 -9.68 -28.09
CA VAL A 377 13.36 -9.31 -28.21
C VAL A 377 14.15 -10.37 -28.99
N THR A 378 13.91 -11.65 -28.74
CA THR A 378 14.63 -12.74 -29.41
C THR A 378 14.32 -12.79 -30.91
N GLU A 379 13.06 -12.62 -31.30
CA GLU A 379 12.59 -12.68 -32.68
C GLU A 379 12.96 -11.41 -33.47
N ASN A 380 12.75 -10.24 -32.86
CA ASN A 380 12.82 -8.97 -33.60
C ASN A 380 14.18 -8.29 -33.55
N PHE A 381 15.12 -8.66 -32.66
CA PHE A 381 16.38 -7.91 -32.49
C PHE A 381 17.58 -8.52 -33.25
N GLY A 382 17.41 -9.69 -33.89
CA GLY A 382 18.44 -10.35 -34.69
C GLY A 382 19.76 -10.54 -33.93
N ARG A 383 20.88 -10.13 -34.53
CA ARG A 383 22.23 -10.25 -33.92
C ARG A 383 22.37 -9.51 -32.59
N SER A 384 21.50 -8.54 -32.30
CA SER A 384 21.54 -7.78 -31.05
C SER A 384 20.65 -8.35 -29.95
N ALA A 385 19.96 -9.48 -30.17
CA ALA A 385 19.03 -10.09 -29.21
C ALA A 385 19.66 -10.32 -27.83
N ALA A 386 20.91 -10.80 -27.76
CA ALA A 386 21.60 -11.02 -26.49
C ALA A 386 21.74 -9.73 -25.66
N ASN A 387 22.13 -8.62 -26.30
CA ASN A 387 22.20 -7.32 -25.65
C ASN A 387 20.81 -6.73 -25.37
N GLY A 388 19.82 -7.00 -26.23
CA GLY A 388 18.43 -6.65 -26.00
C GLY A 388 17.89 -7.31 -24.73
N LEU A 389 18.11 -8.61 -24.54
CA LEU A 389 17.67 -9.33 -23.33
C LEU A 389 18.33 -8.76 -22.07
N ARG A 390 19.61 -8.37 -22.13
CA ARG A 390 20.29 -7.70 -21.01
C ARG A 390 19.66 -6.35 -20.65
N ILE A 391 19.22 -5.59 -21.65
CA ILE A 391 18.49 -4.34 -21.42
C ILE A 391 17.11 -4.65 -20.84
N LEU A 392 16.38 -5.63 -21.38
CA LEU A 392 15.07 -6.02 -20.88
C LEU A 392 15.10 -6.43 -19.40
N GLU A 393 16.07 -7.25 -19.00
CA GLU A 393 16.26 -7.62 -17.58
C GLU A 393 16.61 -6.41 -16.71
N LEU A 394 17.37 -5.44 -17.23
CA LEU A 394 17.63 -4.18 -16.55
C LEU A 394 16.35 -3.35 -16.36
N LEU A 395 15.46 -3.32 -17.35
CA LEU A 395 14.24 -2.49 -17.34
C LEU A 395 13.26 -2.90 -16.24
N TYR A 396 13.29 -4.16 -15.79
CA TYR A 396 12.48 -4.54 -14.65
C TYR A 396 13.01 -3.99 -13.31
N LYS A 397 14.33 -3.79 -13.19
CA LYS A 397 14.97 -3.18 -12.02
C LYS A 397 14.94 -1.66 -12.09
N PHE A 398 15.03 -1.11 -13.29
CA PHE A 398 14.97 0.32 -13.59
C PHE A 398 13.93 0.55 -14.69
N PRO A 399 12.64 0.70 -14.35
CA PRO A 399 11.58 0.91 -15.34
C PRO A 399 11.66 2.27 -16.03
N VAL A 400 12.41 3.22 -15.45
CA VAL A 400 12.73 4.50 -16.08
C VAL A 400 14.24 4.57 -16.26
N VAL A 401 14.70 4.80 -17.50
CA VAL A 401 16.11 4.80 -17.85
C VAL A 401 16.48 5.94 -18.78
N ASN A 402 17.75 6.32 -18.77
CA ASN A 402 18.38 7.01 -19.89
C ASN A 402 19.48 6.13 -20.49
N VAL A 403 20.01 6.53 -21.65
CA VAL A 403 21.04 5.75 -22.36
C VAL A 403 22.31 5.57 -21.51
N ASN A 404 22.68 6.57 -20.70
CA ASN A 404 23.85 6.48 -19.81
C ASN A 404 23.68 5.42 -18.72
N LEU A 405 22.49 5.33 -18.12
CA LEU A 405 22.15 4.31 -17.13
C LEU A 405 22.21 2.92 -17.77
N VAL A 406 21.62 2.76 -18.95
CA VAL A 406 21.65 1.50 -19.71
C VAL A 406 23.08 1.11 -20.02
N SER A 407 23.87 2.02 -20.60
CA SER A 407 25.26 1.77 -20.97
C SER A 407 26.11 1.34 -19.77
N ARG A 408 25.99 2.05 -18.64
CA ARG A 408 26.73 1.76 -17.41
C ARG A 408 26.37 0.40 -16.81
N ASN A 409 25.08 0.08 -16.70
CA ASN A 409 24.63 -1.15 -16.03
C ASN A 409 24.75 -2.39 -16.92
N THR A 410 24.61 -2.23 -18.25
CA THR A 410 24.78 -3.34 -19.20
C THR A 410 26.20 -3.47 -19.74
N LYS A 411 27.10 -2.51 -19.47
CA LYS A 411 28.44 -2.44 -20.07
C LYS A 411 28.42 -2.41 -21.61
N ILE A 412 27.30 -2.01 -22.22
CA ILE A 412 27.17 -1.80 -23.67
C ILE A 412 27.65 -0.37 -23.96
N GLY A 413 28.42 -0.17 -25.02
CA GLY A 413 28.84 1.18 -25.43
C GLY A 413 27.65 2.10 -25.70
N PHE A 414 27.81 3.41 -25.47
CA PHE A 414 26.71 4.39 -25.56
C PHE A 414 25.99 4.37 -26.91
N GLY A 415 26.73 4.35 -28.03
CA GLY A 415 26.16 4.30 -29.38
C GLY A 415 25.25 3.08 -29.61
N PRO A 416 25.76 1.84 -29.41
CA PRO A 416 24.94 0.63 -29.47
C PRO A 416 23.76 0.62 -28.49
N ALA A 417 23.93 1.12 -27.27
CA ALA A 417 22.85 1.24 -26.29
C ALA A 417 21.75 2.20 -26.78
N ASN A 418 22.12 3.34 -27.38
CA ASN A 418 21.16 4.30 -27.94
C ASN A 418 20.34 3.69 -29.10
N LEU A 419 20.99 2.94 -29.99
CA LEU A 419 20.32 2.23 -31.09
C LEU A 419 19.36 1.16 -30.56
N LEU A 420 19.77 0.40 -29.53
CA LEU A 420 18.89 -0.58 -28.92
C LEU A 420 17.68 0.07 -28.25
N ILE A 421 17.88 1.17 -27.51
CA ILE A 421 16.77 1.90 -26.89
C ILE A 421 15.79 2.42 -27.95
N ALA A 422 16.27 2.93 -29.08
CA ALA A 422 15.40 3.32 -30.19
C ALA A 422 14.56 2.13 -30.70
N ARG A 423 15.17 0.95 -30.86
CA ARG A 423 14.47 -0.28 -31.26
C ARG A 423 13.44 -0.73 -30.22
N PHE A 424 13.75 -0.64 -28.92
CA PHE A 424 12.77 -0.89 -27.86
C PHE A 424 11.57 0.06 -27.96
N VAL A 425 11.78 1.32 -28.36
CA VAL A 425 10.68 2.28 -28.60
C VAL A 425 9.86 1.90 -29.83
N GLU A 426 10.51 1.54 -30.94
CA GLU A 426 9.83 1.07 -32.16
C GLU A 426 8.96 -0.17 -31.91
N GLU A 427 9.46 -1.09 -31.09
CA GLU A 427 8.76 -2.31 -30.67
C GLU A 427 7.71 -2.05 -29.57
N GLY A 428 7.50 -0.80 -29.15
CA GLY A 428 6.52 -0.43 -28.12
C GLY A 428 6.85 -0.94 -26.71
N LEU A 429 8.08 -1.38 -26.47
CA LEU A 429 8.58 -1.80 -25.17
C LEU A 429 8.96 -0.60 -24.31
N LEU A 430 9.46 0.48 -24.92
CA LEU A 430 9.78 1.74 -24.24
C LEU A 430 8.96 2.89 -24.81
N ALA A 431 8.63 3.86 -23.97
CA ALA A 431 8.07 5.14 -24.36
C ALA A 431 8.97 6.28 -23.88
N GLU A 432 9.19 7.30 -24.71
CA GLU A 432 9.94 8.48 -24.28
C GLU A 432 9.01 9.45 -23.52
N ILE A 433 9.46 9.97 -22.38
CA ILE A 433 8.59 10.70 -21.44
C ILE A 433 9.00 12.15 -21.15
N THR A 434 10.12 12.63 -21.70
CA THR A 434 10.60 14.02 -21.45
C THR A 434 10.26 15.00 -22.55
N GLY A 435 10.01 14.56 -23.77
CA GLY A 435 9.81 15.44 -24.93
C GLY A 435 11.05 16.25 -25.32
N ASN A 436 12.20 15.99 -24.70
CA ASN A 436 13.42 16.79 -24.88
C ASN A 436 14.31 16.26 -26.01
N LYS A 437 15.14 17.14 -26.60
CA LYS A 437 16.16 16.74 -27.59
C LYS A 437 17.41 16.11 -26.96
N ARG A 438 17.69 16.37 -25.69
CA ARG A 438 18.84 15.87 -24.92
C ARG A 438 18.36 15.35 -23.56
N ASN A 439 19.13 14.46 -22.94
CA ASN A 439 18.82 13.85 -21.64
C ASN A 439 17.43 13.18 -21.59
N ARG A 440 17.05 12.52 -22.69
CA ARG A 440 15.77 11.81 -22.82
C ARG A 440 15.66 10.68 -21.80
N LEU A 441 14.51 10.59 -21.16
CA LEU A 441 14.14 9.46 -20.31
C LEU A 441 13.14 8.57 -21.05
N PHE A 442 13.32 7.27 -20.87
CA PHE A 442 12.50 6.24 -21.47
C PHE A 442 11.88 5.39 -20.37
N GLN A 443 10.59 5.15 -20.47
CA GLN A 443 9.81 4.36 -19.53
C GLN A 443 9.44 3.03 -20.15
N TYR A 444 9.60 1.95 -19.38
CA TYR A 444 9.07 0.63 -19.68
C TYR A 444 7.55 0.59 -19.44
N LYS A 445 6.84 1.33 -20.30
CA LYS A 445 5.44 1.68 -20.11
C LYS A 445 4.52 0.47 -19.89
N PRO A 446 4.60 -0.62 -20.70
CA PRO A 446 3.77 -1.80 -20.46
C PRO A 446 3.94 -2.39 -19.06
N TYR A 447 5.17 -2.39 -18.52
CA TYR A 447 5.45 -2.91 -17.18
C TYR A 447 4.94 -1.97 -16.09
N THR A 448 5.21 -0.67 -16.21
CA THR A 448 4.74 0.30 -15.20
C THR A 448 3.23 0.43 -15.16
N ASP A 449 2.55 0.24 -16.30
CA ASP A 449 1.09 0.32 -16.40
C ASP A 449 0.39 -0.79 -15.58
N LEU A 450 1.01 -1.97 -15.42
CA LEU A 450 0.52 -3.05 -14.53
C LEU A 450 0.43 -2.62 -13.06
N PHE A 451 1.16 -1.58 -12.66
CA PHE A 451 1.16 -1.03 -11.30
C PHE A 451 0.48 0.34 -11.21
N ALA A 452 0.32 1.04 -12.33
CA ALA A 452 -0.30 2.37 -12.39
C ALA A 452 -1.84 2.31 -12.41
N GLY A 453 -2.42 1.22 -12.90
CA GLY A 453 -3.86 0.97 -12.87
C GLY A 453 -4.19 -0.07 -11.79
N GLY A 454 -4.88 0.35 -10.73
CA GLY A 454 -5.92 -0.54 -10.23
C GLY A 454 -7.18 -0.27 -11.08
N PRO A 455 -8.11 -1.23 -11.22
CA PRO A 455 -9.27 -1.12 -12.11
C PRO A 455 -10.05 0.19 -11.97
#